data_AF-A0A0Q7JXL5-F1
#
_entry.id   AF-A0A0Q7JXL5-F1
#
_cell.length_a   1.000
_cell.length_b   1.000
_cell.length_c   1.000
_cell.angle_alpha   90.00
_cell.angle_beta   90.00
_cell.angle_gamma   90.00
#
_symmetry.space_group_name_H-M   'P 1'
#
loop_
_entity.id
_entity.type
_entity.pdbx_description
1 polymer ?
#
loop_
_entity_poly.entity_id
_entity_poly.type
_entity_poly.pdbx_seq_one_letter_code
_entity_poly.pdbx_strand_id
1 'polypeptide(L)'
;MLALALAGVITLAAHADEVLVAAAVVLVQLLVAVSPPLLTASGEPIGSPRLVPAVVAGVVATALTLEPRLLDGADGTSAEVVGATDTGVFAGVLPAVMAAVFVALVAQMLRKDGRANLVSSTGYAVTLAVVAAFAAGWLGAAQSLGGADVVAVGAAGLGGALLAWTIPVDRWICLSLATLAGAGAGAAVAATADSGMTWFFGVVVGAGAGVVAVLGQVVGRTMAARSVHPAVRWGFPGAMSVAFAAPVVYLGGQLITVPLLR
;
A
#
# COMPACT_ATOMS: atom_id res chain seq x y z
N MET A 1 -3.02 10.09 -12.36
CA MET A 1 -2.41 11.40 -12.05
C MET A 1 -1.99 11.48 -10.60
N LEU A 2 -2.90 11.50 -9.61
CA LEU A 2 -2.46 11.50 -8.20
C LEU A 2 -1.55 10.30 -7.83
N ALA A 3 -1.90 9.07 -8.23
CA ALA A 3 -1.05 7.91 -7.97
C ALA A 3 0.38 8.06 -8.56
N LEU A 4 0.50 8.70 -9.73
CA LEU A 4 1.80 8.96 -10.36
C LEU A 4 2.59 10.00 -9.58
N ALA A 5 1.91 11.06 -9.11
CA ALA A 5 2.53 12.07 -8.27
C ALA A 5 2.98 11.49 -6.92
N LEU A 6 2.15 10.68 -6.27
CA LEU A 6 2.48 10.00 -5.02
C LEU A 6 3.64 9.02 -5.21
N ALA A 7 3.63 8.21 -6.27
CA ALA A 7 4.72 7.32 -6.60
C ALA A 7 6.03 8.09 -6.85
N GLY A 8 5.98 9.19 -7.61
CA GLY A 8 7.14 10.05 -7.83
C GLY A 8 7.67 10.70 -6.54
N VAL A 9 6.78 11.17 -5.66
CA VAL A 9 7.18 11.71 -4.35
C VAL A 9 7.81 10.63 -3.48
N ILE A 10 7.26 9.42 -3.45
CA ILE A 10 7.82 8.29 -2.70
C ILE A 10 9.21 7.91 -3.25
N THR A 11 9.39 7.87 -4.57
CA THR A 11 10.69 7.60 -5.19
C THR A 11 11.71 8.69 -4.87
N LEU A 12 11.34 9.97 -4.97
CA LEU A 12 12.23 11.08 -4.61
C LEU A 12 12.59 11.06 -3.12
N ALA A 13 11.61 10.78 -2.26
CA ALA A 13 11.83 10.64 -0.84
C ALA A 13 12.79 9.49 -0.51
N ALA A 14 12.68 8.36 -1.22
CA ALA A 14 13.56 7.21 -1.01
C ALA A 14 15.03 7.49 -1.34
N HIS A 15 15.30 8.41 -2.26
CA HIS A 15 16.67 8.87 -2.55
C HIS A 15 17.18 9.92 -1.57
N ALA A 16 16.28 10.55 -0.80
CA ALA A 16 16.63 11.61 0.13
C ALA A 16 16.81 11.09 1.56
N ASP A 17 15.76 10.50 2.14
CA ASP A 17 15.74 10.03 3.53
C ASP A 17 14.52 9.12 3.81
N GLU A 18 14.69 8.09 4.63
CA GLU A 18 13.63 7.15 5.04
C GLU A 18 12.46 7.85 5.77
N VAL A 19 12.74 8.90 6.54
CA VAL A 19 11.73 9.68 7.25
C VAL A 19 10.82 10.41 6.26
N LEU A 20 11.37 10.87 5.13
CA LEU A 20 10.57 11.48 4.07
C LEU A 20 9.67 10.44 3.38
N VAL A 21 10.15 9.20 3.22
CA VAL A 21 9.32 8.09 2.71
C VAL A 21 8.19 7.81 3.67
N ALA A 22 8.46 7.75 4.98
CA ALA A 22 7.43 7.57 6.00
C ALA A 22 6.37 8.67 5.95
N ALA A 23 6.77 9.94 5.78
CA ALA A 23 5.83 11.05 5.63
C ALA A 23 4.93 10.91 4.38
N ALA A 24 5.51 10.52 3.24
CA ALA A 24 4.75 10.26 2.02
C ALA A 24 3.80 9.06 2.17
N VAL A 25 4.22 8.00 2.85
CA VAL A 25 3.39 6.83 3.18
C VAL A 25 2.24 7.21 4.09
N VAL A 26 2.46 8.03 5.13
CA VAL A 26 1.40 8.52 6.03
C VAL A 26 0.38 9.33 5.24
N LEU A 27 0.81 10.14 4.27
CA LEU A 27 -0.12 10.84 3.37
C LEU A 27 -1.01 9.86 2.60
N VAL A 28 -0.45 8.78 2.04
CA VAL A 28 -1.23 7.72 1.38
C VAL A 28 -2.23 7.08 2.34
N GLN A 29 -1.80 6.75 3.56
CA GLN A 29 -2.66 6.16 4.60
C GLN A 29 -3.82 7.08 4.98
N LEU A 30 -3.56 8.39 5.13
CA LEU A 30 -4.61 9.37 5.41
C LEU A 30 -5.61 9.47 4.25
N LEU A 31 -5.13 9.47 3.00
CA LEU A 31 -6.01 9.47 1.83
C LEU A 31 -6.88 8.20 1.75
N VAL A 32 -6.36 7.04 2.16
CA VAL A 32 -7.15 5.80 2.30
C VAL A 32 -8.14 5.92 3.46
N ALA A 33 -7.75 6.50 4.59
CA ALA A 33 -8.60 6.65 5.77
C ALA A 33 -9.80 7.58 5.54
N VAL A 34 -9.66 8.58 4.66
CA VAL A 34 -10.73 9.50 4.23
C VAL A 34 -11.60 8.86 3.12
N SER A 35 -11.79 7.54 3.18
CA SER A 35 -12.58 6.79 2.21
C SER A 35 -14.05 7.25 2.15
N PRO A 36 -14.76 7.02 1.02
CA PRO A 36 -16.20 7.26 0.93
C PRO A 36 -16.99 6.36 1.90
N PRO A 37 -18.21 6.74 2.31
CA PRO A 37 -19.04 5.89 3.15
C PRO A 37 -19.55 4.65 2.41
N LEU A 38 -19.66 3.53 3.15
CA LEU A 38 -20.38 2.35 2.69
C LEU A 38 -21.88 2.69 2.61
N LEU A 39 -22.57 2.17 1.59
CA LEU A 39 -24.00 2.39 1.39
C LEU A 39 -24.79 1.10 1.61
N THR A 40 -25.99 1.19 2.17
CA THR A 40 -26.95 0.08 2.23
C THR A 40 -27.50 -0.24 0.83
N ALA A 41 -28.28 -1.32 0.72
CA ALA A 41 -29.03 -1.64 -0.50
C ALA A 41 -30.03 -0.54 -0.89
N SER A 42 -30.57 0.20 0.09
CA SER A 42 -31.44 1.37 -0.12
C SER A 42 -30.68 2.65 -0.47
N GLY A 43 -29.34 2.62 -0.47
CA GLY A 43 -28.49 3.77 -0.77
C GLY A 43 -28.20 4.71 0.40
N GLU A 44 -28.60 4.33 1.62
CA GLU A 44 -28.34 5.11 2.82
C GLU A 44 -26.89 4.91 3.33
N PRO A 45 -26.23 5.96 3.83
CA PRO A 45 -24.87 5.84 4.36
C PRO A 45 -24.84 5.04 5.66
N ILE A 46 -23.96 4.04 5.72
CA ILE A 46 -23.71 3.24 6.92
C ILE A 46 -22.66 3.97 7.77
N GLY A 47 -23.06 4.33 9.00
CA GLY A 47 -22.16 4.82 10.03
C GLY A 47 -21.03 3.80 10.27
N SER A 48 -19.79 4.20 9.98
CA SER A 48 -18.61 3.35 10.14
C SER A 48 -17.47 4.12 10.80
N PRO A 49 -16.87 3.57 11.87
CA PRO A 49 -15.69 4.16 12.49
C PRO A 49 -14.48 3.81 11.63
N ARG A 50 -14.42 4.28 10.39
CA ARG A 50 -13.39 3.86 9.42
C ARG A 50 -12.10 4.67 9.50
N LEU A 51 -12.23 5.96 9.81
CA LEU A 51 -11.09 6.89 9.88
C LEU A 51 -10.11 6.46 10.98
N VAL A 52 -10.58 6.32 12.21
CA VAL A 52 -9.71 6.08 13.38
C VAL A 52 -8.94 4.75 13.28
N PRO A 53 -9.59 3.60 13.00
CA PRO A 53 -8.86 2.34 12.79
C PRO A 53 -7.87 2.39 11.64
N ALA A 54 -8.21 3.04 10.52
CA ALA A 54 -7.30 3.14 9.38
C ALA A 54 -6.08 4.03 9.69
N VAL A 55 -6.28 5.14 10.41
CA VAL A 55 -5.19 6.00 10.89
C VAL A 55 -4.31 5.24 11.88
N VAL A 56 -4.90 4.54 12.85
CA VAL A 56 -4.13 3.74 13.82
C VAL A 56 -3.34 2.65 13.10
N ALA A 57 -3.95 1.92 12.17
CA ALA A 57 -3.25 0.91 11.38
C ALA A 57 -2.05 1.52 10.63
N GLY A 58 -2.26 2.64 9.96
CA GLY A 58 -1.22 3.33 9.21
C GLY A 58 -0.05 3.75 10.12
N VAL A 59 -0.36 4.46 11.21
CA VAL A 59 0.65 4.94 12.16
C VAL A 59 1.42 3.79 12.80
N VAL A 60 0.73 2.74 13.27
CA VAL A 60 1.39 1.57 13.88
C VAL A 60 2.26 0.85 12.85
N ALA A 61 1.77 0.64 11.62
CA ALA A 61 2.54 -0.03 10.58
C ALA A 61 3.80 0.77 10.21
N THR A 62 3.68 2.08 10.03
CA THR A 62 4.82 2.95 9.73
C THR A 62 5.80 3.03 10.90
N ALA A 63 5.32 3.19 12.13
CA ALA A 63 6.18 3.28 13.31
C ALA A 63 7.00 2.00 13.55
N LEU A 64 6.36 0.83 13.44
CA LEU A 64 7.03 -0.46 13.60
C LEU A 64 7.96 -0.81 12.43
N THR A 65 7.74 -0.20 11.26
CA THR A 65 8.66 -0.33 10.12
C THR A 65 9.87 0.58 10.30
N LEU A 66 9.68 1.82 10.79
CA LEU A 66 10.78 2.74 11.11
C LEU A 66 11.64 2.24 12.27
N GLU A 67 11.01 1.76 13.35
CA GLU A 67 11.69 1.32 14.56
C GLU A 67 11.27 -0.12 14.93
N PRO A 68 11.83 -1.15 14.25
CA PRO A 68 11.50 -2.55 14.52
C PRO A 68 11.79 -2.97 15.97
N ARG A 69 12.73 -2.29 16.63
CA ARG A 69 13.11 -2.50 18.04
C ARG A 69 11.97 -2.31 19.03
N LEU A 70 10.89 -1.63 18.63
CA LEU A 70 9.68 -1.53 19.45
C LEU A 70 8.98 -2.89 19.67
N LEU A 71 9.35 -3.91 18.89
CA LEU A 71 8.89 -5.29 19.07
C LEU A 71 9.82 -6.10 19.98
N ASP A 72 10.96 -5.55 20.37
CA ASP A 72 11.86 -6.21 21.31
C ASP A 72 11.17 -6.25 22.69
N GLY A 73 11.01 -7.45 23.24
CA GLY A 73 10.55 -7.63 24.62
C GLY A 73 11.57 -7.08 25.62
N ALA A 74 11.18 -7.03 26.90
CA ALA A 74 12.13 -6.73 27.99
C ALA A 74 13.33 -7.69 27.94
N ASP A 75 14.52 -7.20 28.32
CA ASP A 75 15.75 -7.98 28.36
C ASP A 75 15.52 -9.35 29.03
N GLY A 76 15.77 -10.43 28.29
CA GLY A 76 15.56 -11.82 28.76
C GLY A 76 14.17 -12.41 28.51
N THR A 77 13.25 -11.66 27.90
CA THR A 77 11.93 -12.17 27.44
C THR A 77 11.84 -12.34 25.92
N SER A 78 12.84 -11.88 25.17
CA SER A 78 12.96 -12.17 23.76
C SER A 78 13.35 -13.64 23.58
N ALA A 79 12.51 -14.40 22.87
CA ALA A 79 13.04 -15.54 22.14
C ALA A 79 14.19 -15.02 21.28
N GLU A 80 15.26 -15.77 21.05
CA GLU A 80 16.32 -15.41 20.12
C GLU A 80 15.71 -15.09 18.74
N VAL A 81 15.30 -13.84 18.51
CA VAL A 81 14.61 -13.40 17.29
C VAL A 81 15.68 -13.05 16.27
N VAL A 82 16.47 -14.05 15.91
CA VAL A 82 17.26 -14.03 14.67
C VAL A 82 16.32 -14.32 13.48
N GLY A 83 15.08 -14.80 13.72
CA GLY A 83 14.14 -15.21 12.67
C GLY A 83 13.09 -14.18 12.21
N ALA A 84 12.63 -13.24 13.05
CA ALA A 84 11.53 -12.33 12.65
C ALA A 84 12.01 -11.09 11.88
N THR A 85 13.29 -10.73 12.02
CA THR A 85 13.98 -9.75 11.17
C THR A 85 14.35 -10.35 9.81
N ASP A 86 14.68 -11.65 9.75
CA ASP A 86 15.09 -12.34 8.52
C ASP A 86 13.94 -12.91 7.67
N THR A 87 12.73 -13.06 8.25
CA THR A 87 11.54 -13.52 7.51
C THR A 87 10.50 -12.41 7.30
N GLY A 88 10.94 -11.28 6.75
CA GLY A 88 10.43 -10.72 5.49
C GLY A 88 8.92 -10.57 5.22
N VAL A 89 8.02 -10.67 6.20
CA VAL A 89 6.59 -10.40 6.01
C VAL A 89 6.14 -9.41 7.06
N PHE A 90 6.29 -8.12 6.74
CA PHE A 90 5.53 -7.04 7.37
C PHE A 90 5.40 -7.12 8.90
N ALA A 91 6.52 -7.13 9.62
CA ALA A 91 6.52 -7.14 11.08
C ALA A 91 5.58 -6.06 11.68
N GLY A 92 5.41 -4.92 10.99
CA GLY A 92 4.46 -3.86 11.37
C GLY A 92 3.00 -4.04 10.94
N VAL A 93 2.68 -4.77 9.86
CA VAL A 93 1.28 -4.87 9.37
C VAL A 93 0.43 -5.75 10.27
N LEU A 94 0.94 -6.89 10.74
CA LEU A 94 0.14 -7.77 11.59
C LEU A 94 -0.24 -7.07 12.93
N PRO A 95 0.69 -6.45 13.68
CA PRO A 95 0.33 -5.66 14.87
C PRO A 95 -0.56 -4.47 14.54
N ALA A 96 -0.34 -3.78 13.41
CA ALA A 96 -1.19 -2.68 12.97
C ALA A 96 -2.64 -3.11 12.73
N VAL A 97 -2.85 -4.25 12.08
CA VAL A 97 -4.18 -4.81 11.83
C VAL A 97 -4.83 -5.22 13.15
N MET A 98 -4.09 -5.82 14.09
CA MET A 98 -4.62 -6.14 15.42
C MET A 98 -5.06 -4.89 16.19
N ALA A 99 -4.23 -3.84 16.21
CA ALA A 99 -4.57 -2.57 16.83
C ALA A 99 -5.81 -1.95 16.17
N ALA A 100 -5.90 -1.97 14.84
CA ALA A 100 -7.05 -1.46 14.12
C ALA A 100 -8.33 -2.24 14.38
N VAL A 101 -8.26 -3.58 14.44
CA VAL A 101 -9.41 -4.43 14.81
C VAL A 101 -9.88 -4.08 16.22
N PHE A 102 -8.96 -3.96 17.18
CA PHE A 102 -9.29 -3.56 18.55
C PHE A 102 -9.99 -2.20 18.60
N VAL A 103 -9.43 -1.19 17.94
CA VAL A 103 -10.01 0.17 17.86
C VAL A 103 -11.37 0.15 17.17
N ALA A 104 -11.52 -0.64 16.09
CA ALA A 104 -12.81 -0.78 15.40
C ALA A 104 -13.86 -1.40 16.31
N LEU A 105 -13.52 -2.45 17.07
CA LEU A 105 -14.43 -3.08 18.04
C LEU A 105 -14.82 -2.13 19.17
N VAL A 106 -13.86 -1.41 19.76
CA VAL A 106 -14.12 -0.39 20.78
C VAL A 106 -15.06 0.69 20.23
N ALA A 107 -14.80 1.18 19.01
CA ALA A 107 -15.65 2.18 18.39
C ALA A 107 -17.09 1.67 18.13
N GLN A 108 -17.27 0.40 17.79
CA GLN A 108 -18.60 -0.20 17.68
C GLN A 108 -19.29 -0.36 19.04
N MET A 109 -18.55 -0.67 20.11
CA MET A 109 -19.10 -0.76 21.47
C MET A 109 -19.58 0.61 21.98
N LEU A 110 -18.91 1.70 21.58
CA LEU A 110 -19.27 3.07 21.96
C LEU A 110 -20.36 3.68 21.07
N ARG A 111 -20.75 3.00 19.98
CA ARG A 111 -21.71 3.52 19.01
C ARG A 111 -23.12 3.62 19.62
N LYS A 112 -23.73 4.80 19.51
CA LYS A 112 -25.08 5.08 20.05
C LYS A 112 -26.19 4.92 19.01
N ASP A 113 -25.84 4.87 17.73
CA ASP A 113 -26.76 5.02 16.59
C ASP A 113 -27.45 3.69 16.17
N GLY A 114 -27.61 2.75 17.12
CA GLY A 114 -28.14 1.41 16.87
C GLY A 114 -27.12 0.43 16.27
N ARG A 115 -27.36 -0.89 16.38
CA ARG A 115 -26.43 -1.98 15.98
C ARG A 115 -26.70 -2.58 14.59
N ALA A 116 -27.51 -1.93 13.77
CA ALA A 116 -27.75 -2.37 12.40
C ALA A 116 -26.43 -2.35 11.60
N ASN A 117 -26.23 -3.36 10.75
CA ASN A 117 -25.07 -3.49 9.84
C ASN A 117 -23.69 -3.48 10.54
N LEU A 118 -23.60 -3.97 11.78
CA LEU A 118 -22.35 -3.98 12.56
C LEU A 118 -21.22 -4.77 11.87
N VAL A 119 -21.55 -5.93 11.29
CA VAL A 119 -20.59 -6.77 10.56
C VAL A 119 -20.04 -6.03 9.34
N SER A 120 -20.92 -5.47 8.50
CA SER A 120 -20.50 -4.72 7.31
C SER A 120 -19.69 -3.47 7.66
N SER A 121 -20.08 -2.74 8.71
CA SER A 121 -19.38 -1.54 9.20
C SER A 121 -17.98 -1.87 9.73
N THR A 122 -17.86 -2.94 10.51
CA THR A 122 -16.57 -3.40 11.07
C THR A 122 -15.68 -3.99 9.98
N GLY A 123 -16.21 -4.87 9.12
CA GLY A 123 -15.47 -5.44 8.00
C GLY A 123 -14.93 -4.35 7.07
N TYR A 124 -15.72 -3.30 6.82
CA TYR A 124 -15.28 -2.15 6.04
C TYR A 124 -14.12 -1.39 6.69
N ALA A 125 -14.23 -1.09 7.99
CA ALA A 125 -13.17 -0.40 8.74
C ALA A 125 -11.87 -1.23 8.77
N VAL A 126 -11.96 -2.54 9.01
CA VAL A 126 -10.79 -3.44 9.05
C VAL A 126 -10.17 -3.57 7.67
N THR A 127 -10.96 -3.69 6.60
CA THR A 127 -10.43 -3.80 5.24
C THR A 127 -9.64 -2.54 4.86
N LEU A 128 -10.17 -1.35 5.17
CA LEU A 128 -9.46 -0.09 4.94
C LEU A 128 -8.20 0.03 5.79
N ALA A 129 -8.23 -0.44 7.03
CA ALA A 129 -7.07 -0.48 7.90
C ALA A 129 -5.95 -1.37 7.35
N VAL A 130 -6.29 -2.57 6.84
CA VAL A 130 -5.33 -3.46 6.16
C VAL A 130 -4.73 -2.76 4.94
N VAL A 131 -5.56 -2.13 4.11
CA VAL A 131 -5.08 -1.42 2.92
C VAL A 131 -4.19 -0.23 3.30
N ALA A 132 -4.54 0.54 4.33
CA ALA A 132 -3.69 1.62 4.82
C ALA A 132 -2.34 1.06 5.32
N ALA A 133 -2.36 -0.04 6.08
CA ALA A 133 -1.14 -0.67 6.58
C ALA A 133 -0.22 -1.17 5.45
N PHE A 134 -0.78 -1.65 4.33
CA PHE A 134 0.03 -2.05 3.17
C PHE A 134 0.93 -0.94 2.65
N ALA A 135 0.50 0.33 2.72
CA ALA A 135 1.32 1.46 2.26
C ALA A 135 2.71 1.52 2.95
N ALA A 136 2.86 0.99 4.17
CA ALA A 136 4.15 0.87 4.86
C ALA A 136 5.16 -0.02 4.11
N GLY A 137 4.71 -0.87 3.18
CA GLY A 137 5.59 -1.66 2.32
C GLY A 137 6.53 -0.81 1.45
N TRP A 138 6.15 0.41 1.08
CA TRP A 138 7.06 1.33 0.37
C TRP A 138 8.25 1.75 1.22
N LEU A 139 8.03 1.99 2.52
CA LEU A 139 9.08 2.30 3.48
C LEU A 139 9.97 1.07 3.70
N GLY A 140 9.37 -0.11 3.91
CA GLY A 140 10.13 -1.36 4.04
C GLY A 140 10.96 -1.70 2.80
N ALA A 141 10.49 -1.32 1.61
CA ALA A 141 11.26 -1.46 0.37
C ALA A 141 12.46 -0.50 0.34
N ALA A 142 12.27 0.75 0.78
CA ALA A 142 13.35 1.74 0.86
C ALA A 142 14.46 1.34 1.86
N GLN A 143 14.12 0.56 2.89
CA GLN A 143 15.05 0.01 3.88
C GLN A 143 15.68 -1.34 3.48
N SER A 144 15.26 -1.90 2.34
CA SER A 144 15.79 -3.19 1.85
C SER A 144 17.17 -3.02 1.21
N LEU A 145 17.84 -4.14 0.90
CA LEU A 145 19.18 -4.13 0.27
C LEU A 145 19.25 -3.35 -1.05
N GLY A 146 18.15 -3.32 -1.82
CA GLY A 146 18.09 -2.53 -3.05
C GLY A 146 17.62 -1.09 -2.87
N GLY A 147 17.28 -0.70 -1.64
CA GLY A 147 16.98 0.66 -1.22
C GLY A 147 16.05 1.43 -2.15
N ALA A 148 16.48 2.64 -2.51
CA ALA A 148 15.73 3.56 -3.35
C ALA A 148 15.46 3.05 -4.78
N ASP A 149 16.35 2.21 -5.31
CA ASP A 149 16.23 1.68 -6.67
C ASP A 149 15.07 0.68 -6.80
N VAL A 150 14.78 -0.11 -5.76
CA VAL A 150 13.60 -1.00 -5.73
C VAL A 150 12.33 -0.18 -5.77
N VAL A 151 12.30 0.90 -4.99
CA VAL A 151 11.18 1.84 -4.95
C VAL A 151 10.99 2.48 -6.32
N ALA A 152 12.07 2.86 -7.00
CA ALA A 152 12.04 3.41 -8.35
C ALA A 152 11.47 2.41 -9.38
N VAL A 153 11.92 1.16 -9.35
CA VAL A 153 11.42 0.08 -10.21
C VAL A 153 9.91 -0.14 -9.98
N GLY A 154 9.49 -0.25 -8.72
CA GLY A 154 8.08 -0.42 -8.36
C GLY A 154 7.21 0.76 -8.77
N ALA A 155 7.68 1.99 -8.55
CA ALA A 155 7.00 3.22 -8.95
C ALA A 155 6.90 3.36 -10.47
N ALA A 156 7.94 3.00 -11.21
CA ALA A 156 7.94 2.98 -12.67
C ALA A 156 6.96 1.93 -13.21
N GLY A 157 6.94 0.73 -12.63
CA GLY A 157 5.98 -0.31 -13.00
C GLY A 157 4.52 0.10 -12.77
N LEU A 158 4.23 0.67 -11.59
CA LEU A 158 2.95 1.30 -11.29
C LEU A 158 2.62 2.40 -12.30
N GLY A 159 3.60 3.24 -12.62
CA GLY A 159 3.43 4.37 -13.53
C GLY A 159 3.08 3.94 -14.96
N GLY A 160 3.88 3.05 -15.53
CA GLY A 160 3.66 2.49 -16.86
C GLY A 160 2.32 1.79 -16.98
N ALA A 161 1.96 0.97 -15.99
CA ALA A 161 0.68 0.28 -15.97
C ALA A 161 -0.51 1.24 -15.89
N LEU A 162 -0.47 2.25 -15.02
CA LEU A 162 -1.56 3.21 -14.89
C LEU A 162 -1.69 4.12 -16.11
N LEU A 163 -0.59 4.45 -16.79
CA LEU A 163 -0.63 5.19 -18.06
C LEU A 163 -1.28 4.35 -19.16
N ALA A 164 -0.87 3.09 -19.32
CA ALA A 164 -1.51 2.17 -20.27
C ALA A 164 -3.00 1.94 -19.94
N TRP A 165 -3.36 1.95 -18.65
CA TRP A 165 -4.76 1.83 -18.20
C TRP A 165 -5.65 3.02 -18.61
N THR A 166 -5.07 4.14 -19.04
CA THR A 166 -5.83 5.30 -19.56
C THR A 166 -6.27 5.14 -21.01
N ILE A 167 -5.71 4.18 -21.75
CA ILE A 167 -6.02 3.98 -23.16
C ILE A 167 -7.46 3.45 -23.30
N PRO A 168 -8.32 4.06 -24.14
CA PRO A 168 -9.72 3.69 -24.28
C PRO A 168 -9.92 2.43 -25.14
N VAL A 169 -9.38 1.30 -24.69
CA VAL A 169 -9.54 -0.03 -25.33
C VAL A 169 -10.33 -0.95 -24.40
N ASP A 170 -10.74 -2.12 -24.91
CA ASP A 170 -11.30 -3.20 -24.11
C ASP A 170 -10.46 -3.46 -22.85
N ARG A 171 -11.14 -3.66 -21.70
CA ARG A 171 -10.49 -3.73 -20.39
C ARG A 171 -9.62 -4.96 -20.21
N TRP A 172 -9.90 -6.06 -20.90
CA TRP A 172 -9.07 -7.25 -20.87
C TRP A 172 -7.75 -7.02 -21.61
N ILE A 173 -7.82 -6.39 -22.79
CA ILE A 173 -6.63 -6.03 -23.57
C ILE A 173 -5.82 -4.96 -22.83
N CYS A 174 -6.51 -3.98 -22.25
CA CYS A 174 -5.90 -2.89 -21.50
C CYS A 174 -5.17 -3.40 -20.24
N LEU A 175 -5.67 -4.45 -19.58
CA LEU A 175 -4.98 -5.07 -18.45
C LEU A 175 -3.67 -5.74 -18.91
N SER A 176 -3.69 -6.51 -20.00
CA SER A 176 -2.49 -7.11 -20.57
C SER A 176 -1.46 -6.05 -20.99
N LEU A 177 -1.91 -4.97 -21.64
CA LEU A 177 -1.06 -3.83 -21.99
C LEU A 177 -0.50 -3.12 -20.76
N ALA A 178 -1.30 -2.97 -19.70
CA ALA A 178 -0.85 -2.38 -18.44
C ALA A 178 0.21 -3.24 -17.75
N THR A 179 0.04 -4.56 -17.74
CA THR A 179 1.06 -5.49 -17.22
C THR A 179 2.35 -5.39 -18.03
N LEU A 180 2.26 -5.39 -19.36
CA LEU A 180 3.43 -5.25 -20.25
C LEU A 180 4.11 -3.89 -20.10
N ALA A 181 3.34 -2.81 -20.00
CA ALA A 181 3.87 -1.47 -19.77
C ALA A 181 4.53 -1.34 -18.39
N GLY A 182 3.94 -1.96 -17.36
CA GLY A 182 4.54 -2.02 -16.03
C GLY A 182 5.83 -2.83 -16.00
N ALA A 183 5.85 -3.99 -16.67
CA ALA A 183 7.04 -4.81 -16.84
C ALA A 183 8.15 -4.05 -17.57
N GLY A 184 7.82 -3.41 -18.70
CA GLY A 184 8.77 -2.63 -19.50
C GLY A 184 9.31 -1.42 -18.76
N ALA A 185 8.47 -0.67 -18.05
CA ALA A 185 8.90 0.47 -17.26
C ALA A 185 9.80 0.05 -16.07
N GLY A 186 9.43 -1.02 -15.36
CA GLY A 186 10.27 -1.58 -14.29
C GLY A 186 11.62 -2.09 -14.81
N ALA A 187 11.62 -2.82 -15.93
CA ALA A 187 12.83 -3.30 -16.57
C ALA A 187 13.75 -2.16 -17.06
N ALA A 188 13.17 -1.09 -17.63
CA ALA A 188 13.92 0.08 -18.06
C ALA A 188 14.62 0.78 -16.89
N VAL A 189 13.92 0.96 -15.75
CA VAL A 189 14.54 1.54 -14.55
C VAL A 189 15.60 0.62 -13.95
N ALA A 190 15.33 -0.69 -13.86
CA ALA A 190 16.29 -1.66 -13.35
C ALA A 190 17.57 -1.70 -14.20
N ALA A 191 17.46 -1.60 -15.53
CA ALA A 191 18.61 -1.56 -16.44
C ALA A 191 19.45 -0.28 -16.31
N THR A 192 18.91 0.79 -15.72
CA THR A 192 19.62 2.06 -15.48
C THR A 192 20.08 2.23 -14.04
N ALA A 193 19.71 1.31 -13.13
CA ALA A 193 20.06 1.39 -11.73
C ALA A 193 21.47 0.84 -11.49
N ASP A 194 22.25 1.52 -10.65
CA ASP A 194 23.64 1.14 -10.33
C ASP A 194 23.73 -0.05 -9.36
N SER A 195 22.62 -0.44 -8.75
CA SER A 195 22.48 -1.41 -7.66
C SER A 195 22.68 -2.89 -8.02
N GLY A 196 23.16 -3.21 -9.22
CA GLY A 196 23.31 -4.59 -9.68
C GLY A 196 21.97 -5.34 -9.72
N MET A 197 20.90 -4.69 -10.18
CA MET A 197 19.61 -5.34 -10.43
C MET A 197 19.52 -5.81 -11.86
N THR A 198 19.02 -7.02 -12.08
CA THR A 198 18.79 -7.51 -13.45
C THR A 198 17.56 -6.86 -14.09
N TRP A 199 17.53 -6.79 -15.42
CA TRP A 199 16.31 -6.41 -16.14
C TRP A 199 15.13 -7.37 -15.85
N PHE A 200 15.42 -8.65 -15.56
CA PHE A 200 14.41 -9.65 -15.21
C PHE A 200 13.75 -9.35 -13.86
N PHE A 201 14.52 -8.87 -12.87
CA PHE A 201 13.98 -8.34 -11.63
C PHE A 201 12.97 -7.20 -11.91
N GLY A 202 13.38 -6.25 -12.76
CA GLY A 202 12.52 -5.13 -13.16
C GLY A 202 11.23 -5.56 -13.87
N VAL A 203 11.29 -6.60 -14.72
CA VAL A 203 10.10 -7.20 -15.35
C VAL A 203 9.14 -7.76 -14.30
N VAL A 204 9.63 -8.58 -13.37
CA VAL A 204 8.78 -9.27 -12.38
C VAL A 204 8.15 -8.29 -11.40
N VAL A 205 8.96 -7.42 -10.78
CA VAL A 205 8.49 -6.44 -9.79
C VAL A 205 7.63 -5.38 -10.47
N GLY A 206 8.04 -4.89 -11.65
CA GLY A 206 7.29 -3.90 -12.41
C GLY A 206 5.93 -4.40 -12.88
N ALA A 207 5.85 -5.65 -13.39
CA ALA A 207 4.59 -6.28 -13.78
C ALA A 207 3.66 -6.46 -12.57
N GLY A 208 4.19 -6.99 -11.46
CA GLY A 208 3.41 -7.23 -10.25
C GLY A 208 2.87 -5.94 -9.64
N ALA A 209 3.72 -4.93 -9.47
CA ALA A 209 3.32 -3.62 -8.96
C ALA A 209 2.29 -2.97 -9.88
N GLY A 210 2.48 -3.08 -11.20
CA GLY A 210 1.55 -2.57 -12.20
C GLY A 210 0.15 -3.18 -12.13
N VAL A 211 0.05 -4.51 -12.12
CA VAL A 211 -1.24 -5.24 -12.02
C VAL A 211 -1.98 -4.84 -10.75
N VAL A 212 -1.27 -4.87 -9.63
CA VAL A 212 -1.87 -4.63 -8.32
C VAL A 212 -2.26 -3.15 -8.15
N ALA A 213 -1.51 -2.21 -8.74
CA ALA A 213 -1.88 -0.80 -8.81
C ALA A 213 -3.15 -0.58 -9.65
N VAL A 214 -3.30 -1.27 -10.79
CA VAL A 214 -4.52 -1.21 -11.62
C VAL A 214 -5.71 -1.76 -10.84
N LEU A 215 -5.55 -2.87 -10.12
CA LEU A 215 -6.61 -3.41 -9.25
C LEU A 215 -7.01 -2.40 -8.17
N GLY A 216 -6.04 -1.79 -7.48
CA GLY A 216 -6.31 -0.71 -6.51
C GLY A 216 -7.06 0.47 -7.13
N GLN A 217 -6.71 0.85 -8.37
CA GLN A 217 -7.41 1.92 -9.10
C GLN A 217 -8.85 1.56 -9.40
N VAL A 218 -9.10 0.31 -9.84
CA VAL A 218 -10.44 -0.19 -10.17
C VAL A 218 -11.30 -0.21 -8.91
N VAL A 219 -10.82 -0.83 -7.82
CA VAL A 219 -11.52 -0.90 -6.54
C VAL A 219 -11.78 0.50 -5.97
N GLY A 220 -10.79 1.39 -6.00
CA GLY A 220 -10.97 2.74 -5.52
C GLY A 220 -12.01 3.53 -6.32
N ARG A 221 -12.01 3.40 -7.65
CA ARG A 221 -13.00 4.05 -8.52
C ARG A 221 -14.41 3.51 -8.31
N THR A 222 -14.59 2.20 -8.15
CA THR A 222 -15.92 1.61 -7.92
C THR A 222 -16.48 2.07 -6.58
N MET A 223 -15.66 2.10 -5.54
CA MET A 223 -16.05 2.59 -4.21
C MET A 223 -16.36 4.09 -4.20
N ALA A 224 -15.59 4.90 -4.94
CA ALA A 224 -15.80 6.33 -5.01
C ALA A 224 -16.88 6.76 -6.03
N ALA A 225 -17.40 5.85 -6.84
CA ALA A 225 -18.33 6.17 -7.95
C ALA A 225 -19.60 6.90 -7.47
N ARG A 226 -20.09 6.58 -6.28
CA ARG A 226 -21.29 7.16 -5.68
C ARG A 226 -21.01 8.33 -4.72
N SER A 227 -19.74 8.73 -4.58
CA SER A 227 -19.38 9.84 -3.70
C SER A 227 -19.74 11.18 -4.34
N VAL A 228 -20.34 12.08 -3.56
CA VAL A 228 -20.68 13.44 -4.00
C VAL A 228 -19.45 14.38 -3.93
N HIS A 229 -18.45 14.04 -3.12
CA HIS A 229 -17.26 14.88 -2.93
C HIS A 229 -16.19 14.65 -4.01
N PRO A 230 -15.86 15.66 -4.83
CA PRO A 230 -14.90 15.52 -5.93
C PRO A 230 -13.48 15.18 -5.45
N ALA A 231 -13.08 15.68 -4.27
CA ALA A 231 -11.79 15.36 -3.66
C ALA A 231 -11.63 13.86 -3.37
N VAL A 232 -12.69 13.19 -2.90
CA VAL A 232 -12.70 11.74 -2.64
C VAL A 232 -12.62 10.94 -3.94
N ARG A 233 -13.31 11.39 -4.99
CA ARG A 233 -13.33 10.73 -6.31
C ARG A 233 -11.96 10.74 -7.00
N TRP A 234 -11.13 11.73 -6.71
CA TRP A 234 -9.81 11.87 -7.30
C TRP A 234 -8.71 11.32 -6.40
N GLY A 235 -8.81 11.58 -5.09
CA GLY A 235 -7.83 11.19 -4.07
C GLY A 235 -7.77 9.70 -3.80
N PHE A 236 -8.93 9.13 -3.44
CA PHE A 236 -9.04 7.77 -2.92
C PHE A 236 -8.57 6.70 -3.91
N PRO A 237 -8.95 6.72 -5.21
CA PRO A 237 -8.47 5.71 -6.15
C PRO A 237 -6.96 5.71 -6.33
N GLY A 238 -6.36 6.90 -6.38
CA GLY A 238 -4.91 7.03 -6.52
C GLY A 238 -4.16 6.48 -5.30
N ALA A 239 -4.65 6.77 -4.10
CA ALA A 239 -4.09 6.23 -2.86
C ALA A 239 -4.24 4.71 -2.78
N MET A 240 -5.39 4.16 -3.20
CA MET A 240 -5.62 2.71 -3.27
C MET A 240 -4.62 2.02 -4.20
N SER A 241 -4.34 2.58 -5.39
CA SER A 241 -3.31 2.05 -6.30
C SER A 241 -1.94 1.96 -5.65
N VAL A 242 -1.51 3.03 -4.98
CA VAL A 242 -0.20 3.10 -4.33
C VAL A 242 -0.14 2.14 -3.14
N ALA A 243 -1.17 2.10 -2.30
CA ALA A 243 -1.24 1.21 -1.15
C ALA A 243 -1.24 -0.27 -1.57
N PHE A 244 -1.97 -0.62 -2.62
CA PHE A 244 -2.03 -2.00 -3.13
C PHE A 244 -0.69 -2.45 -3.70
N ALA A 245 0.05 -1.59 -4.40
CA ALA A 245 1.34 -1.96 -5.00
C ALA A 245 2.45 -2.19 -3.96
N ALA A 246 2.36 -1.54 -2.79
CA ALA A 246 3.38 -1.52 -1.76
C ALA A 246 3.90 -2.91 -1.30
N PRO A 247 3.06 -3.95 -1.07
CA PRO A 247 3.51 -5.30 -0.73
C PRO A 247 4.37 -5.94 -1.81
N VAL A 248 4.05 -5.72 -3.08
CA VAL A 248 4.83 -6.29 -4.19
C VAL A 248 6.21 -5.65 -4.26
N VAL A 249 6.29 -4.34 -4.05
CA VAL A 249 7.56 -3.61 -4.06
C VAL A 249 8.43 -4.01 -2.87
N TYR A 250 7.83 -4.16 -1.69
CA TYR A 250 8.52 -4.70 -0.51
C TYR A 250 9.08 -6.11 -0.76
N LEU A 251 8.27 -7.03 -1.29
CA LEU A 251 8.71 -8.36 -1.65
C LEU A 251 9.82 -8.32 -2.72
N GLY A 252 9.73 -7.40 -3.68
CA GLY A 252 10.82 -7.11 -4.61
C GLY A 252 12.14 -6.79 -3.90
N GLY A 253 12.10 -5.92 -2.89
CA GLY A 253 13.28 -5.59 -2.09
C GLY A 253 13.90 -6.80 -1.38
N GLN A 254 13.08 -7.75 -0.94
CA GLN A 254 13.55 -9.00 -0.33
C GLN A 254 14.13 -9.96 -1.38
N LEU A 255 13.56 -10.01 -2.58
CA LEU A 255 13.99 -10.90 -3.66
C LEU A 255 15.36 -10.57 -4.25
N ILE A 256 15.90 -9.37 -3.99
CA ILE A 256 17.28 -9.01 -4.34
C ILE A 256 18.32 -9.87 -3.61
N THR A 257 17.94 -10.57 -2.55
CA THR A 257 18.82 -11.55 -1.91
C THR A 257 19.03 -12.82 -2.76
N VAL A 258 18.19 -13.06 -3.77
CA VAL A 258 18.24 -14.26 -4.61
C VAL A 258 19.28 -14.11 -5.73
N PRO A 259 20.27 -15.01 -5.86
CA PRO A 259 21.38 -14.88 -6.81
C PRO A 259 21.01 -14.78 -8.30
N LEU A 260 19.81 -15.25 -8.68
CA LEU A 260 19.30 -15.18 -10.06
C LEU A 260 18.70 -13.80 -10.41
N LEU A 261 18.48 -12.94 -9.41
CA LEU A 261 17.82 -11.64 -9.55
C LEU A 261 18.78 -10.45 -9.32
N ARG A 262 19.95 -10.69 -8.72
CA ARG A 262 21.14 -9.81 -8.74
C ARG A 262 21.87 -9.96 -10.08
#